data_AF-A0A7W9J7F1-F1
#
_entry.id   AF-A0A7W9J7F1-F1
#
_cell.length_a   1.000
_cell.length_b   1.000
_cell.length_c   1.000
_cell.angle_alpha   90.00
_cell.angle_beta   90.00
_cell.angle_gamma   90.00
#
_symmetry.space_group_name_H-M   'P 1'
#
loop_
_entity.id
_entity.type
_entity.pdbx_description
1 polymer ?
#
loop_
_entity_poly.entity_id
_entity_poly.type
_entity_poly.pdbx_seq_one_letter_code
_entity_poly.pdbx_strand_id
1 'polypeptide(L)'
;MSTETISAAAATVQSRFLTRVIRLDAVASGALGVLLLGAGWALDGPLGLSSTLSAGAGAFLVLWSAALLMIGRRPAVRRTAVREIVAINLAWVVASLGALFVLELTALGVGFVIVQAVAVGLFAELQLTGLRR
;
A
#
# COMPACT_ATOMS: atom_id res chain seq x y z
N MET A 1 21.02 17.54 -28.64
CA MET A 1 20.10 16.37 -28.66
C MET A 1 20.63 15.15 -27.88
N SER A 2 21.68 15.27 -27.06
CA SER A 2 22.32 14.12 -26.36
C SER A 2 22.16 14.14 -24.84
N THR A 3 21.85 15.29 -24.24
CA THR A 3 21.68 15.47 -22.78
C THR A 3 20.28 15.11 -22.29
N GLU A 4 19.24 15.36 -23.09
CA GLU A 4 17.85 15.01 -22.74
C GLU A 4 17.62 13.49 -22.68
N THR A 5 18.25 12.72 -23.57
CA THR A 5 18.11 11.26 -23.66
C THR A 5 18.72 10.56 -22.44
N ILE A 6 19.83 11.08 -21.91
CA ILE A 6 20.49 10.56 -20.70
C ILE A 6 19.67 10.92 -19.44
N SER A 7 19.12 12.13 -19.39
CA SER A 7 18.25 12.58 -18.28
C SER A 7 16.94 11.78 -18.21
N ALA A 8 16.35 11.44 -19.35
CA ALA A 8 15.13 10.64 -19.43
C ALA A 8 15.36 9.17 -19.04
N ALA A 9 16.50 8.57 -19.41
CA ALA A 9 16.86 7.20 -19.05
C ALA A 9 17.07 7.05 -17.53
N ALA A 10 17.71 8.02 -16.88
CA ALA A 10 17.94 8.04 -15.43
C ALA A 10 16.64 8.21 -14.60
N ALA A 11 15.55 8.70 -15.21
CA ALA A 11 14.27 8.95 -14.54
C ALA A 11 13.49 7.66 -14.20
N THR A 12 13.85 6.51 -14.81
CA THR A 12 13.17 5.23 -14.61
C THR A 12 14.10 4.18 -14.01
N VAL A 13 13.51 3.20 -13.32
CA VAL A 13 14.19 2.02 -12.75
C VAL A 13 13.62 0.79 -13.43
N GLN A 14 14.50 -0.03 -13.99
CA GLN A 14 14.15 -1.31 -14.58
C GLN A 14 14.59 -2.43 -13.65
N SER A 15 13.70 -2.88 -12.77
CA SER A 15 13.99 -3.90 -11.78
C SER A 15 12.85 -4.92 -11.68
N ARG A 16 13.16 -6.18 -11.98
CA ARG A 16 12.22 -7.30 -11.82
C ARG A 16 11.83 -7.51 -10.35
N PHE A 17 12.75 -7.22 -9.44
CA PHE A 17 12.47 -7.26 -8.01
C PHE A 17 11.45 -6.18 -7.62
N LEU A 18 11.71 -4.92 -7.98
CA LEU A 18 10.81 -3.80 -7.65
C LEU A 18 9.40 -4.01 -8.22
N THR A 19 9.30 -4.39 -9.50
CA THR A 19 8.00 -4.65 -10.13
C THR A 19 7.24 -5.81 -9.49
N ARG A 20 7.93 -6.86 -9.02
CA ARG A 20 7.30 -7.95 -8.25
C ARG A 20 6.82 -7.47 -6.89
N VAL A 21 7.62 -6.68 -6.17
CA VAL A 21 7.23 -6.10 -4.87
C VAL A 21 5.99 -5.23 -5.03
N ILE A 22 5.95 -4.34 -6.03
CA ILE A 22 4.78 -3.50 -6.32
C ILE A 22 3.53 -4.35 -6.61
N ARG A 23 3.66 -5.45 -7.36
CA ARG A 23 2.52 -6.36 -7.63
C ARG A 23 2.06 -7.11 -6.39
N LEU A 24 2.99 -7.57 -5.54
CA LEU A 24 2.65 -8.24 -4.28
C LEU A 24 1.92 -7.31 -3.32
N ASP A 25 2.42 -6.07 -3.19
CA ASP A 25 1.73 -5.01 -2.45
C ASP A 25 0.32 -4.80 -3.00
N ALA A 26 0.19 -4.69 -4.33
CA ALA A 26 -1.11 -4.53 -4.96
C ALA A 26 -2.09 -5.67 -4.64
N VAL A 27 -1.63 -6.93 -4.68
CA VAL A 27 -2.46 -8.10 -4.34
C VAL A 27 -2.85 -8.10 -2.87
N ALA A 28 -1.90 -7.82 -1.98
CA ALA A 28 -2.16 -7.76 -0.54
C ALA A 28 -3.15 -6.63 -0.19
N SER A 29 -2.90 -5.42 -0.70
CA SER A 29 -3.79 -4.26 -0.57
C SER A 29 -5.17 -4.55 -1.14
N GLY A 30 -5.26 -5.17 -2.32
CA GLY A 30 -6.53 -5.53 -2.95
C GLY A 30 -7.32 -6.56 -2.17
N ALA A 31 -6.66 -7.61 -1.67
CA ALA A 31 -7.29 -8.64 -0.85
C ALA A 31 -7.85 -8.04 0.46
N LEU A 32 -7.06 -7.21 1.14
CA LEU A 32 -7.50 -6.49 2.34
C LEU A 32 -8.66 -5.53 2.00
N GLY A 33 -8.57 -4.81 0.89
CA GLY A 33 -9.60 -3.87 0.46
C GLY A 33 -10.94 -4.54 0.19
N VAL A 34 -10.93 -5.67 -0.54
CA VAL A 34 -12.13 -6.49 -0.81
C VAL A 34 -12.71 -7.05 0.48
N LEU A 35 -11.86 -7.52 1.41
CA LEU A 35 -12.31 -8.01 2.71
C LEU A 35 -13.05 -6.91 3.49
N LEU A 36 -12.46 -5.71 3.61
CA LEU A 36 -13.06 -4.61 4.36
C LEU A 36 -14.35 -4.08 3.71
N LEU A 37 -14.40 -4.01 2.38
CA LEU A 37 -15.61 -3.62 1.65
C LEU A 37 -16.74 -4.64 1.73
N GLY A 38 -16.41 -5.92 1.51
CA GLY A 38 -17.41 -6.99 1.40
C GLY A 38 -17.88 -7.54 2.75
N ALA A 39 -17.02 -7.49 3.77
CA ALA A 39 -17.27 -8.08 5.08
C ALA A 39 -17.17 -7.08 6.25
N GLY A 40 -17.02 -5.78 5.99
CA GLY A 40 -16.87 -4.77 7.04
C GLY A 40 -17.98 -4.80 8.11
N TRP A 41 -19.22 -5.11 7.72
CA TRP A 41 -20.35 -5.28 8.65
C TRP A 41 -20.15 -6.45 9.64
N ALA A 42 -19.53 -7.55 9.20
CA ALA A 42 -19.26 -8.72 10.03
C ALA A 42 -18.00 -8.53 10.89
N LEU A 43 -17.13 -7.60 10.49
CA LEU A 43 -15.89 -7.25 11.20
C LEU A 43 -16.10 -6.19 12.29
N ASP A 44 -17.23 -5.49 12.30
CA ASP A 44 -17.51 -4.38 13.21
C ASP A 44 -17.40 -4.79 14.69
N GLY A 45 -18.19 -5.78 15.12
CA GLY A 45 -18.10 -6.30 16.49
C GLY A 45 -16.73 -6.91 16.83
N PRO A 46 -16.19 -7.84 16.02
CA PRO A 46 -14.91 -8.48 16.31
C PRO A 46 -13.71 -7.54 16.36
N LEU A 47 -13.65 -6.51 15.51
CA LEU A 47 -12.50 -5.61 15.42
C LEU A 47 -12.71 -4.28 16.15
N GLY A 48 -13.95 -3.89 16.46
CA GLY A 48 -14.27 -2.53 16.91
C GLY A 48 -14.08 -1.50 15.79
N LEU A 49 -14.14 -1.92 14.53
CA LEU A 49 -13.99 -1.06 13.36
C LEU A 49 -15.36 -0.84 12.73
N SER A 50 -15.89 0.38 12.86
CA SER A 50 -17.19 0.71 12.26
C SER A 50 -17.27 0.28 10.79
N SER A 51 -18.43 -0.26 10.40
CA SER A 51 -18.70 -0.66 9.00
C SER A 51 -18.44 0.47 7.99
N THR A 52 -18.72 1.74 8.34
CA THR A 52 -18.42 2.91 7.50
C THR A 52 -16.93 3.12 7.29
N LEU A 53 -16.13 3.04 8.36
CA LEU A 53 -14.67 3.13 8.25
C LEU A 53 -14.10 1.98 7.43
N SER A 54 -14.59 0.76 7.66
CA SER A 54 -14.19 -0.42 6.88
C SER A 54 -14.51 -0.25 5.39
N ALA A 55 -15.69 0.25 5.04
CA ALA A 55 -16.06 0.51 3.66
C ALA A 55 -15.17 1.58 3.01
N GLY A 56 -14.90 2.70 3.70
CA GLY A 56 -14.04 3.76 3.20
C GLY A 56 -12.58 3.30 2.99
N ALA A 57 -12.02 2.62 4.00
CA ALA A 57 -10.68 2.03 3.93
C ALA A 57 -10.58 0.99 2.81
N GLY A 58 -11.59 0.11 2.70
CA GLY A 58 -11.62 -0.91 1.68
C GLY A 58 -11.71 -0.35 0.26
N ALA A 59 -12.55 0.68 0.04
CA ALA A 59 -12.65 1.39 -1.24
C ALA A 59 -11.31 2.02 -1.65
N PHE A 60 -10.66 2.70 -0.70
CA PHE A 60 -9.33 3.26 -0.92
C PHE A 60 -8.34 2.16 -1.33
N LEU A 61 -8.28 1.05 -0.60
CA LEU A 61 -7.33 -0.03 -0.85
C LEU A 61 -7.57 -0.74 -2.19
N VAL A 62 -8.82 -0.90 -2.62
CA VAL A 62 -9.14 -1.43 -3.95
C VAL A 62 -8.64 -0.49 -5.06
N LEU A 63 -8.89 0.82 -4.92
CA LEU A 63 -8.38 1.81 -5.87
C LEU A 63 -6.84 1.86 -5.87
N TRP A 64 -6.23 1.76 -4.69
CA TRP A 64 -4.79 1.72 -4.52
C TRP A 64 -4.18 0.48 -5.19
N SER A 65 -4.76 -0.69 -4.97
CA SER A 65 -4.38 -1.94 -5.62
C SER A 65 -4.41 -1.81 -7.15
N ALA A 66 -5.48 -1.23 -7.71
CA ALA A 66 -5.58 -1.01 -9.14
C ALA A 66 -4.44 -0.11 -9.66
N ALA A 67 -4.15 1.00 -8.97
CA ALA A 67 -3.04 1.89 -9.30
C ALA A 67 -1.69 1.17 -9.27
N LEU A 68 -1.42 0.39 -8.22
CA LEU A 68 -0.19 -0.39 -8.09
C LEU A 68 -0.05 -1.45 -9.18
N LEU A 69 -1.13 -2.16 -9.55
CA LEU A 69 -1.11 -3.12 -10.67
C LEU A 69 -0.80 -2.43 -11.99
N MET A 70 -1.40 -1.25 -12.25
CA MET A 70 -1.12 -0.48 -13.47
C MET A 70 0.35 -0.06 -13.56
N ILE A 71 0.95 0.37 -12.44
CA ILE A 71 2.36 0.76 -12.37
C ILE A 71 3.27 -0.47 -12.49
N GLY A 72 3.01 -1.52 -11.70
CA GLY A 72 3.81 -2.74 -11.63
C GLY A 72 3.78 -3.59 -12.89
N ARG A 73 2.83 -3.37 -13.81
CA ARG A 73 2.79 -4.01 -15.13
C ARG A 73 3.91 -3.56 -16.06
N ARG A 74 4.47 -2.37 -15.86
CA ARG A 74 5.51 -1.80 -16.72
C ARG A 74 6.89 -2.39 -16.36
N PRO A 75 7.72 -2.78 -17.35
CA PRO A 75 9.08 -3.25 -17.10
C PRO A 75 9.99 -2.18 -16.48
N ALA A 76 9.81 -0.92 -16.86
CA ALA A 76 10.52 0.24 -16.33
C ALA A 76 9.53 1.17 -15.62
N VAL A 77 9.83 1.52 -14.37
CA VAL A 77 8.96 2.31 -13.50
C VAL A 77 9.62 3.66 -13.22
N ARG A 78 8.85 4.76 -13.25
CA ARG A 78 9.37 6.10 -12.93
C ARG A 78 9.79 6.15 -11.46
N ARG A 79 10.99 6.66 -11.18
CA ARG A 79 11.51 6.83 -9.81
C ARG A 79 10.57 7.65 -8.91
N THR A 80 9.95 8.68 -9.48
CA THR A 80 8.97 9.53 -8.77
C THR A 80 7.74 8.73 -8.34
N ALA A 81 7.20 7.89 -9.22
CA ALA A 81 6.05 7.04 -8.90
C ALA A 81 6.38 6.04 -7.77
N VAL A 82 7.59 5.47 -7.76
CA VAL A 82 8.01 4.58 -6.65
C VAL A 82 8.08 5.35 -5.33
N ARG A 83 8.59 6.59 -5.34
CA ARG A 83 8.64 7.43 -4.13
C ARG A 83 7.24 7.80 -3.64
N GLU A 84 6.31 8.08 -4.55
CA GLU A 84 4.89 8.33 -4.23
C GLU A 84 4.25 7.10 -3.59
N ILE A 85 4.48 5.90 -4.13
CA ILE A 85 4.02 4.64 -3.53
C ILE A 85 4.54 4.48 -2.10
N VAL A 86 5.83 4.68 -1.89
CA VAL A 86 6.44 4.60 -0.56
C VAL A 86 5.81 5.63 0.38
N ALA A 87 5.65 6.89 -0.07
CA ALA A 87 5.07 7.95 0.75
C ALA A 87 3.64 7.63 1.18
N ILE A 88 2.81 7.13 0.26
CA ILE A 88 1.42 6.74 0.55
C ILE A 88 1.38 5.55 1.50
N ASN A 89 2.23 4.53 1.31
CA ASN A 89 2.34 3.40 2.23
C ASN A 89 2.77 3.85 3.63
N LEU A 90 3.75 4.75 3.74
CA LEU A 90 4.15 5.31 5.04
C LEU A 90 3.04 6.14 5.69
N ALA A 91 2.30 6.94 4.91
CA ALA A 91 1.15 7.68 5.41
C ALA A 91 0.06 6.73 5.93
N TRP A 92 -0.19 5.61 5.24
CA TRP A 92 -1.10 4.57 5.69
C TRP A 92 -0.65 3.93 7.01
N VAL A 93 0.65 3.65 7.17
CA VAL A 93 1.21 3.15 8.43
C VAL A 93 0.99 4.15 9.56
N VAL A 94 1.31 5.43 9.35
CA VAL A 94 1.10 6.47 10.36
C VAL A 94 -0.38 6.60 10.74
N ALA A 95 -1.28 6.60 9.75
CA ALA A 95 -2.72 6.62 9.99
C ALA A 95 -3.18 5.39 10.78
N SER A 96 -2.66 4.21 10.46
CA SER A 96 -2.96 2.95 11.16
C SER A 96 -2.49 2.97 12.61
N LEU A 97 -1.28 3.49 12.87
CA LEU A 97 -0.79 3.64 14.25
C LEU A 97 -1.58 4.69 15.02
N GLY A 98 -1.96 5.80 14.37
CA GLY A 98 -2.85 6.81 14.95
C GLY A 98 -4.22 6.22 15.34
N ALA A 99 -4.77 5.34 14.50
CA ALA A 99 -6.03 4.65 14.74
C ALA A 99 -6.06 3.91 16.09
N LEU A 100 -4.92 3.38 16.56
CA LEU A 100 -4.82 2.68 17.84
C LEU A 100 -5.10 3.57 19.06
N PHE A 101 -4.98 4.90 18.91
CA PHE A 101 -5.17 5.85 20.00
C PHE A 101 -6.49 6.60 19.91
N VAL A 102 -7.12 6.61 18.74
CA VAL A 102 -8.34 7.40 18.48
C VAL A 102 -9.59 6.55 18.30
N LEU A 103 -9.44 5.23 18.06
CA LEU A 103 -10.54 4.30 17.88
C LEU A 103 -10.67 3.35 19.07
N GLU A 104 -11.91 3.00 19.40
CA GLU A 104 -12.22 1.97 20.40
C GLU A 104 -12.13 0.58 19.76
N LEU A 105 -10.90 0.12 19.55
CA LEU A 105 -10.64 -1.20 18.96
C LEU A 105 -10.73 -2.31 20.03
N THR A 106 -11.18 -3.49 19.61
CA THR A 106 -11.01 -4.70 20.42
C THR A 106 -9.54 -5.15 20.40
N ALA A 107 -9.16 -6.11 21.26
CA ALA A 107 -7.83 -6.72 21.20
C ALA A 107 -7.52 -7.35 19.83
N LEU A 108 -8.52 -7.96 19.18
CA LEU A 108 -8.40 -8.49 17.82
C LEU A 108 -8.24 -7.37 16.80
N GLY A 109 -8.97 -6.27 16.95
CA GLY A 109 -8.85 -5.07 16.13
C GLY A 109 -7.46 -4.44 16.18
N VAL A 110 -6.91 -4.29 17.38
CA VAL A 110 -5.53 -3.82 17.58
C VAL A 110 -4.53 -4.73 16.86
N GLY A 111 -4.66 -6.05 17.06
CA GLY A 111 -3.81 -7.03 16.37
C GLY A 111 -3.92 -6.92 14.85
N PHE A 112 -5.14 -6.83 14.32
CA PHE A 112 -5.41 -6.67 12.90
C PHE A 112 -4.77 -5.41 12.33
N VAL A 113 -4.95 -4.25 12.98
CA VAL A 113 -4.38 -2.97 12.55
C VAL A 113 -2.85 -3.00 12.57
N ILE A 114 -2.24 -3.57 13.62
CA ILE A 114 -0.77 -3.69 13.72
C ILE A 114 -0.23 -4.61 12.62
N VAL A 115 -0.82 -5.78 12.42
CA VAL A 115 -0.34 -6.76 11.42
C VAL A 115 -0.33 -6.16 10.02
N GLN A 116 -1.43 -5.52 9.60
CA GLN A 116 -1.47 -4.89 8.29
C GLN A 116 -0.52 -3.68 8.19
N ALA A 117 -0.36 -2.88 9.25
CA ALA A 117 0.56 -1.75 9.25
C ALA A 117 2.03 -2.20 9.10
N VAL A 118 2.41 -3.28 9.78
CA VAL A 118 3.74 -3.89 9.64
C VAL A 118 3.94 -4.41 8.21
N ALA A 119 2.94 -5.09 7.63
CA ALA A 119 3.02 -5.58 6.26
C ALA A 119 3.20 -4.44 5.24
N VAL A 120 2.43 -3.36 5.37
CA VAL A 120 2.55 -2.17 4.51
C VAL A 120 3.91 -1.47 4.70
N GLY A 121 4.40 -1.36 5.93
CA GLY A 121 5.74 -0.85 6.23
C GLY A 121 6.85 -1.68 5.58
N LEU A 122 6.72 -3.00 5.58
CA LEU A 122 7.65 -3.90 4.89
C LEU A 122 7.62 -3.67 3.37
N PHE A 123 6.44 -3.49 2.75
CA PHE A 123 6.36 -3.16 1.33
C PHE A 123 7.06 -1.84 1.01
N ALA A 124 6.86 -0.81 1.83
CA ALA A 124 7.54 0.47 1.69
C ALA A 124 9.08 0.30 1.72
N GLU A 125 9.61 -0.48 2.66
CA GLU A 125 11.04 -0.74 2.76
C GLU A 125 11.58 -1.55 1.58
N LEU A 126 10.84 -2.56 1.11
CA LEU A 126 11.21 -3.35 -0.06
C LEU A 126 11.20 -2.51 -1.35
N GLN A 127 10.27 -1.57 -1.48
CA GLN A 127 10.21 -0.62 -2.60
C GLN A 127 11.38 0.37 -2.57
N LEU A 128 11.74 0.89 -1.40
CA LEU A 128 12.93 1.71 -1.20
C LEU A 128 14.20 0.94 -1.56
N THR A 129 14.32 -0.31 -1.10
CA THR A 129 15.42 -1.20 -1.46
C THR A 129 15.49 -1.42 -2.97
N GLY A 130 14.34 -1.63 -3.62
CA GLY A 130 14.25 -1.78 -5.08
C GLY A 130 14.60 -0.52 -5.86
N LEU A 131 14.49 0.67 -5.26
CA LEU A 131 14.85 1.95 -5.86
C LEU A 131 16.35 2.28 -5.74
N ARG A 132 17.02 1.71 -4.74
CA ARG A 132 18.45 1.87 -4.46
C ARG A 132 19.33 0.88 -5.26
N ARG A 133 18.74 -0.21 -5.75
CA ARG A 133 19.37 -1.19 -6.64
C ARG A 133 19.26 -0.73 -8.09
#